data_AF-A0A972B9B8-F1
#
_entry.id   AF-A0A972B9B8-F1
#
_cell.length_a   1.000
_cell.length_b   1.000
_cell.length_c   1.000
_cell.angle_alpha   90.00
_cell.angle_beta   90.00
_cell.angle_gamma   90.00
#
_symmetry.space_group_name_H-M   'P 1'
#
loop_
_entity.id
_entity.type
_entity.pdbx_description
1 polymer ?
#
loop_
_entity_poly.entity_id
_entity_poly.type
_entity_poly.pdbx_seq_one_letter_code
_entity_poly.pdbx_strand_id
1 'polypeptide(L)'
;MKRIIILLELGLFLISISLFSQAYLINTNYCIVSNNAYLIVNGHVNNQSSGNLYLTGTNSNVIIQNNITNDGTINSSGIINLYGDWINNSTYTHNSTSYVYLKGANQNVGGSASTTFYNLYLQGSGVKTLGNNEFVDGTLNLQDRELATQNYTMTVNNPLITSVQRTTGFVSSTVGGGLARATNSASTYLFPVGVSGKYRPADVAPSSTTASIYKVRMANGDATSEGYNRNNKAADICEVNPSFFHIMQQTSGTSNNANIKVYYDNTVDGSWDKVGNWNGSLWNNYTGSSTSSGSPLYYGTANNVSLSSSTPIALTKNAPIITASASPSSICVGESTILTVTGADNYTWSNGMN
;
A
#
# COMPACT_ATOMS: atom_id res chain seq x y z
N MET A 1 32.42 -75.80 -39.66
CA MET A 1 32.13 -74.43 -39.17
C MET A 1 30.64 -74.32 -38.85
N LYS A 2 30.25 -74.41 -37.57
CA LYS A 2 28.87 -74.15 -37.14
C LYS A 2 28.69 -72.63 -37.03
N ARG A 3 27.79 -72.04 -37.84
CA ARG A 3 27.46 -70.60 -37.79
C ARG A 3 26.41 -70.37 -36.70
N ILE A 4 26.74 -69.55 -35.71
CA ILE A 4 25.83 -69.05 -34.68
C ILE A 4 25.13 -67.83 -35.27
N ILE A 5 23.80 -67.83 -35.32
CA ILE A 5 22.98 -66.67 -35.66
C ILE A 5 22.49 -66.09 -34.32
N ILE A 6 22.92 -64.88 -33.99
CA ILE A 6 22.42 -64.11 -32.84
C ILE A 6 21.28 -63.23 -33.36
N LEU A 7 20.04 -63.54 -32.98
CA LEU A 7 18.92 -62.59 -33.14
C LEU A 7 19.06 -61.53 -32.04
N LEU A 8 19.21 -60.27 -32.46
CA LEU A 8 19.16 -59.11 -31.58
C LEU A 8 17.71 -58.58 -31.60
N GLU A 9 16.91 -58.91 -30.59
CA GLU A 9 15.60 -58.28 -30.42
C GLU A 9 15.79 -56.83 -29.96
N LEU A 10 15.49 -55.86 -30.83
CA LEU A 10 15.29 -54.47 -30.41
C LEU A 10 13.95 -54.37 -29.68
N GLY A 11 13.99 -54.36 -28.35
CA GLY A 11 12.85 -54.01 -27.52
C GLY A 11 12.47 -52.54 -27.73
N LEU A 12 11.28 -52.30 -28.27
CA LEU A 12 10.70 -50.95 -28.40
C LEU A 12 10.24 -50.48 -27.01
N PHE A 13 11.04 -49.64 -26.35
CA PHE A 13 10.66 -48.98 -25.10
C PHE A 13 9.68 -47.84 -25.38
N LEU A 14 8.38 -48.08 -25.22
CA LEU A 14 7.36 -47.03 -25.23
C LEU A 14 7.40 -46.27 -23.90
N ILE A 15 8.10 -45.13 -23.87
CA ILE A 15 8.04 -44.19 -22.76
C ILE A 15 6.72 -43.44 -22.87
N SER A 16 5.83 -43.60 -21.88
CA SER A 16 4.61 -42.80 -21.75
C SER A 16 4.99 -41.37 -21.35
N ILE A 17 5.22 -40.50 -22.32
CA ILE A 17 5.39 -39.07 -22.08
C ILE A 17 3.99 -38.48 -21.95
N SER A 18 3.61 -38.11 -20.73
CA SER A 18 2.42 -37.29 -20.51
C SER A 18 2.69 -35.88 -21.08
N LEU A 19 2.19 -35.61 -22.29
CA LEU A 19 2.18 -34.27 -22.85
C LEU A 19 1.06 -33.46 -22.15
N PHE A 20 1.44 -32.59 -21.21
CA PHE A 20 0.51 -31.61 -20.67
C PHE A 20 0.29 -30.52 -21.73
N SER A 21 -0.84 -30.56 -22.44
CA SER A 21 -1.30 -29.45 -23.27
C SER A 21 -2.04 -28.45 -22.39
N GLN A 22 -1.66 -27.17 -22.44
CA GLN A 22 -2.39 -26.11 -21.77
C GLN A 22 -3.43 -25.54 -22.73
N ALA A 23 -4.68 -25.40 -22.28
CA ALA A 23 -5.72 -24.78 -23.10
C ALA A 23 -5.40 -23.29 -23.33
N TYR A 24 -5.70 -22.80 -24.52
CA TYR A 24 -5.38 -21.43 -24.90
C TYR A 24 -6.49 -20.87 -25.79
N LEU A 25 -7.03 -19.71 -25.42
CA LEU A 25 -7.89 -18.93 -26.31
C LEU A 25 -7.03 -17.87 -26.99
N ILE A 26 -6.77 -18.04 -28.29
CA ILE A 26 -6.16 -17.00 -29.12
C ILE A 26 -7.28 -16.19 -29.76
N ASN A 27 -7.42 -14.92 -29.39
CA ASN A 27 -8.31 -14.00 -30.10
C ASN A 27 -7.51 -13.13 -31.07
N THR A 28 -7.72 -13.33 -32.37
CA THR A 28 -7.05 -12.58 -33.44
C THR A 28 -7.94 -11.53 -34.09
N ASN A 29 -9.24 -11.51 -33.80
CA ASN A 29 -10.18 -10.57 -34.39
C ASN A 29 -11.31 -10.17 -33.42
N TYR A 30 -12.30 -11.03 -33.19
CA TYR A 30 -13.39 -10.74 -32.25
C TYR A 30 -13.73 -11.94 -31.38
N CYS A 31 -13.88 -11.68 -30.09
CA CYS A 31 -14.53 -12.56 -29.12
C CYS A 31 -15.54 -11.71 -28.36
N ILE A 32 -16.84 -12.02 -28.51
CA ILE A 32 -17.91 -11.25 -27.88
C ILE A 32 -18.65 -12.17 -26.91
N VAL A 33 -18.71 -11.76 -25.65
CA VAL A 33 -19.48 -12.42 -24.59
C VAL A 33 -20.58 -11.45 -24.19
N SER A 34 -21.84 -11.76 -24.50
CA SER A 34 -22.96 -10.85 -24.31
C SER A 34 -24.13 -11.51 -23.57
N ASN A 35 -24.85 -10.72 -22.76
CA ASN A 35 -26.15 -11.06 -22.17
C ASN A 35 -26.28 -12.48 -21.58
N ASN A 36 -25.98 -12.62 -20.29
CA ASN A 36 -26.06 -13.90 -19.55
C ASN A 36 -25.19 -15.04 -20.13
N ALA A 37 -24.24 -14.71 -21.01
CA ALA A 37 -23.28 -15.69 -21.54
C ALA A 37 -22.08 -15.89 -20.62
N TYR A 38 -21.55 -17.11 -20.65
CA TYR A 38 -20.33 -17.51 -19.98
C TYR A 38 -19.29 -17.96 -20.99
N LEU A 39 -18.10 -17.40 -20.89
CA LEU A 39 -16.90 -17.92 -21.54
C LEU A 39 -15.97 -18.46 -20.45
N ILE A 40 -15.73 -19.77 -20.48
CA ILE A 40 -14.84 -20.44 -19.54
C ILE A 40 -13.61 -20.92 -20.29
N VAL A 41 -12.44 -20.41 -19.90
CA VAL A 41 -11.15 -20.77 -20.47
C VAL A 41 -10.34 -21.48 -19.38
N ASN A 42 -10.25 -22.81 -19.48
CA ASN A 42 -9.45 -23.65 -18.57
C ASN A 42 -7.94 -23.57 -18.89
N GLY A 43 -7.45 -22.36 -19.09
CA GLY A 43 -6.26 -22.06 -19.85
C GLY A 43 -5.91 -20.58 -19.80
N HIS A 44 -5.06 -20.13 -20.72
CA HIS A 44 -4.76 -18.71 -20.89
C HIS A 44 -5.67 -18.07 -21.93
N VAL A 45 -5.88 -16.77 -21.79
CA VAL A 45 -6.42 -15.92 -22.85
C VAL A 45 -5.30 -15.05 -23.39
N ASN A 46 -5.12 -15.06 -24.71
CA ASN A 46 -4.28 -14.11 -25.41
C ASN A 46 -5.10 -13.36 -26.44
N ASN A 47 -5.36 -12.10 -26.14
CA ASN A 47 -5.97 -11.16 -27.05
C ASN A 47 -4.86 -10.48 -27.84
N GLN A 48 -4.61 -10.97 -29.06
CA GLN A 48 -3.51 -10.47 -29.90
C GLN A 48 -3.77 -9.04 -30.38
N SER A 49 -2.79 -8.43 -31.04
CA SER A 49 -2.84 -7.01 -31.45
C SER A 49 -4.06 -6.59 -32.27
N SER A 50 -4.63 -7.47 -33.09
CA SER A 50 -5.89 -7.23 -33.83
C SER A 50 -7.14 -7.77 -33.12
N GLY A 51 -6.97 -8.41 -31.98
CA GLY A 51 -8.03 -9.02 -31.18
C GLY A 51 -8.86 -8.00 -30.41
N ASN A 52 -10.17 -8.19 -30.44
CA ASN A 52 -11.17 -7.42 -29.71
C ASN A 52 -11.95 -8.38 -28.81
N LEU A 53 -11.71 -8.32 -27.49
CA LEU A 53 -12.44 -9.10 -26.50
C LEU A 53 -13.47 -8.20 -25.81
N TYR A 54 -14.74 -8.41 -26.14
CA TYR A 54 -15.83 -7.56 -25.69
C TYR A 54 -16.76 -8.32 -24.75
N LEU A 55 -16.90 -7.82 -23.52
CA LEU A 55 -17.93 -8.23 -22.58
C LEU A 55 -19.01 -7.17 -22.60
N THR A 56 -20.18 -7.48 -23.14
CA THR A 56 -21.26 -6.50 -23.36
C THR A 56 -22.58 -6.95 -22.75
N GLY A 57 -23.51 -5.99 -22.57
CA GLY A 57 -24.82 -6.28 -22.02
C GLY A 57 -24.80 -6.73 -20.55
N THR A 58 -25.89 -7.34 -20.10
CA THR A 58 -26.07 -7.73 -18.68
C THR A 58 -25.47 -9.10 -18.41
N ASN A 59 -24.75 -9.27 -17.29
CA ASN A 59 -24.21 -10.56 -16.84
C ASN A 59 -23.36 -11.30 -17.90
N SER A 60 -22.54 -10.59 -18.69
CA SER A 60 -21.48 -11.23 -19.48
C SER A 60 -20.35 -11.68 -18.55
N ASN A 61 -20.05 -12.97 -18.53
CA ASN A 61 -19.12 -13.58 -17.59
C ASN A 61 -17.96 -14.27 -18.31
N VAL A 62 -16.74 -13.91 -17.94
CA VAL A 62 -15.52 -14.56 -18.43
C VAL A 62 -14.78 -15.15 -17.23
N ILE A 63 -14.42 -16.43 -17.32
CA ILE A 63 -13.67 -17.15 -16.30
C ILE A 63 -12.38 -17.68 -16.94
N ILE A 64 -11.24 -17.29 -16.39
CA ILE A 64 -9.92 -17.61 -16.94
C ILE A 64 -9.10 -18.27 -15.85
N GLN A 65 -8.76 -19.55 -16.04
CA GLN A 65 -8.05 -20.35 -15.04
C GLN A 65 -6.55 -20.05 -14.96
N ASN A 66 -5.96 -19.42 -15.99
CA ASN A 66 -4.58 -18.95 -15.98
C ASN A 66 -4.52 -17.45 -16.34
N ASN A 67 -3.51 -17.02 -17.09
CA ASN A 67 -3.23 -15.61 -17.35
C ASN A 67 -4.15 -15.06 -18.45
N ILE A 68 -4.34 -13.75 -18.40
CA ILE A 68 -4.80 -12.97 -19.54
C ILE A 68 -3.66 -12.07 -20.02
N THR A 69 -3.32 -12.18 -21.30
CA THR A 69 -2.43 -11.26 -22.00
C THR A 69 -3.25 -10.47 -23.02
N ASN A 70 -3.22 -9.14 -22.91
CA ASN A 70 -3.91 -8.23 -23.82
C ASN A 70 -2.92 -7.38 -24.62
N ASP A 71 -2.70 -7.76 -25.87
CA ASP A 71 -1.97 -6.97 -26.87
C ASP A 71 -2.93 -6.19 -27.79
N GLY A 72 -4.23 -6.50 -27.77
CA GLY A 72 -5.29 -5.83 -28.54
C GLY A 72 -6.21 -4.94 -27.70
N THR A 73 -7.53 -5.01 -27.96
CA THR A 73 -8.54 -4.26 -27.20
C THR A 73 -9.38 -5.19 -26.32
N ILE A 74 -9.47 -4.86 -25.03
CA ILE A 74 -10.52 -5.39 -24.14
C ILE A 74 -11.52 -4.26 -23.84
N ASN A 75 -12.80 -4.53 -24.04
CA ASN A 75 -13.89 -3.68 -23.57
C ASN A 75 -14.74 -4.48 -22.59
N SER A 76 -14.72 -4.07 -21.32
CA SER A 76 -15.36 -4.82 -20.23
C SER A 76 -16.56 -4.08 -19.67
N SER A 77 -17.75 -4.59 -19.93
CA SER A 77 -19.01 -4.18 -19.26
C SER A 77 -19.58 -5.28 -18.35
N GLY A 78 -18.83 -6.35 -18.13
CA GLY A 78 -19.26 -7.56 -17.42
C GLY A 78 -18.29 -7.99 -16.33
N ILE A 79 -18.28 -9.29 -16.05
CA ILE A 79 -17.48 -9.89 -14.97
C ILE A 79 -16.32 -10.69 -15.55
N ILE A 80 -15.11 -10.43 -15.06
CA ILE A 80 -13.91 -11.23 -15.33
C ILE A 80 -13.47 -11.88 -14.01
N ASN A 81 -13.53 -13.21 -13.94
CA ASN A 81 -12.95 -14.01 -12.87
C ASN A 81 -11.60 -14.54 -13.36
N LEU A 82 -10.51 -14.00 -12.82
CA LEU A 82 -9.16 -14.32 -13.26
C LEU A 82 -8.37 -15.05 -12.16
N TYR A 83 -7.82 -16.21 -12.49
CA TYR A 83 -7.02 -17.04 -11.57
C TYR A 83 -5.51 -16.95 -11.81
N GLY A 84 -5.04 -16.41 -12.94
CA GLY A 84 -3.63 -16.13 -13.20
C GLY A 84 -3.32 -14.62 -13.31
N ASP A 85 -2.21 -14.28 -13.96
CA ASP A 85 -1.74 -12.91 -14.06
C ASP A 85 -2.59 -12.06 -15.02
N TRP A 86 -2.71 -10.77 -14.69
CA TRP A 86 -3.27 -9.74 -15.56
C TRP A 86 -2.14 -9.00 -16.25
N ILE A 87 -2.03 -9.16 -17.58
CA ILE A 87 -0.98 -8.56 -18.40
C ILE A 87 -1.65 -7.71 -19.49
N ASN A 88 -1.67 -6.40 -19.31
CA ASN A 88 -2.21 -5.43 -20.25
C ASN A 88 -1.09 -4.68 -20.98
N ASN A 89 -0.96 -4.92 -22.27
CA ASN A 89 0.03 -4.26 -23.13
C ASN A 89 -0.61 -3.27 -24.11
N SER A 90 -1.92 -3.10 -24.05
CA SER A 90 -2.69 -2.30 -24.99
C SER A 90 -3.97 -1.75 -24.34
N THR A 91 -5.03 -1.56 -25.13
CA THR A 91 -6.22 -0.83 -24.70
C THR A 91 -7.11 -1.70 -23.82
N TYR A 92 -7.39 -1.22 -22.62
CA TYR A 92 -8.47 -1.71 -21.76
C TYR A 92 -9.47 -0.57 -21.52
N THR A 93 -10.74 -0.83 -21.77
CA THR A 93 -11.85 0.10 -21.52
C THR A 93 -12.94 -0.59 -20.71
N HIS A 94 -13.69 0.20 -19.95
CA HIS A 94 -14.74 -0.33 -19.07
C HIS A 94 -15.90 0.66 -18.92
N ASN A 95 -16.97 0.19 -18.27
CA ASN A 95 -18.05 1.03 -17.78
C ASN A 95 -18.33 0.72 -16.29
N SER A 96 -19.41 1.28 -15.75
CA SER A 96 -19.77 1.12 -14.34
C SER A 96 -20.25 -0.28 -13.92
N THR A 97 -20.53 -1.17 -14.87
CA THR A 97 -20.95 -2.56 -14.61
C THR A 97 -19.80 -3.55 -14.71
N SER A 98 -18.57 -3.09 -14.98
CA SER A 98 -17.38 -3.93 -15.05
C SER A 98 -16.90 -4.36 -13.68
N TYR A 99 -16.64 -5.65 -13.51
CA TYR A 99 -16.00 -6.23 -12.32
C TYR A 99 -14.85 -7.13 -12.73
N VAL A 100 -13.70 -6.95 -12.09
CA VAL A 100 -12.56 -7.87 -12.19
C VAL A 100 -12.29 -8.46 -10.80
N TYR A 101 -12.36 -9.78 -10.72
CA TYR A 101 -12.05 -10.56 -9.52
C TYR A 101 -10.72 -11.29 -9.74
N LEU A 102 -9.72 -10.95 -8.93
CA LEU A 102 -8.44 -11.64 -8.89
C LEU A 102 -8.52 -12.77 -7.87
N LYS A 103 -8.75 -14.00 -8.34
CA LYS A 103 -9.11 -15.17 -7.51
C LYS A 103 -8.01 -16.22 -7.39
N GLY A 104 -6.88 -16.00 -8.04
CA GLY A 104 -5.71 -16.86 -7.98
C GLY A 104 -5.03 -16.86 -6.62
N ALA A 105 -3.90 -17.55 -6.55
CA ALA A 105 -2.94 -17.38 -5.47
C ALA A 105 -2.15 -16.08 -5.68
N ASN A 106 -0.82 -16.16 -5.83
CA ASN A 106 -0.05 -14.99 -6.26
C ASN A 106 -0.45 -14.59 -7.68
N GLN A 107 -0.73 -13.30 -7.89
CA GLN A 107 -1.08 -12.76 -9.21
C GLN A 107 -0.35 -11.45 -9.44
N ASN A 108 0.28 -11.31 -10.60
CA ASN A 108 0.80 -10.04 -11.08
C ASN A 108 -0.31 -9.28 -11.82
N VAL A 109 -0.35 -7.96 -11.62
CA VAL A 109 -1.26 -7.03 -12.30
C VAL A 109 -0.41 -5.94 -12.93
N GLY A 110 -0.21 -5.98 -14.23
CA GLY A 110 0.63 -5.01 -14.91
C GLY A 110 0.61 -5.22 -16.42
N GLY A 111 1.76 -5.06 -17.05
CA GLY A 111 1.95 -5.05 -18.50
C GLY A 111 2.53 -3.70 -18.96
N SER A 112 2.81 -3.57 -20.26
CA SER A 112 3.41 -2.35 -20.80
C SER A 112 2.46 -1.14 -20.81
N ALA A 113 1.15 -1.37 -20.68
CA ALA A 113 0.13 -0.33 -20.60
C ALA A 113 -0.59 -0.39 -19.24
N SER A 114 -0.79 0.77 -18.62
CA SER A 114 -1.62 0.88 -17.41
C SER A 114 -3.06 0.42 -17.67
N THR A 115 -3.68 -0.21 -16.69
CA THR A 115 -5.10 -0.56 -16.67
C THR A 115 -5.87 0.35 -15.72
N THR A 116 -6.97 0.91 -16.19
CA THR A 116 -8.00 1.47 -15.32
C THR A 116 -9.09 0.41 -15.17
N PHE A 117 -9.27 -0.12 -13.98
CA PHE A 117 -10.40 -1.00 -13.67
C PHE A 117 -11.60 -0.16 -13.21
N TYR A 118 -12.83 -0.63 -13.39
CA TYR A 118 -13.95 -0.01 -12.69
C TYR A 118 -14.07 -0.54 -11.26
N ASN A 119 -14.44 -1.83 -11.11
CA ASN A 119 -14.43 -2.52 -9.83
C ASN A 119 -13.34 -3.58 -9.82
N LEU A 120 -12.40 -3.48 -8.88
CA LEU A 120 -11.32 -4.45 -8.69
C LEU A 120 -11.43 -5.11 -7.31
N TYR A 121 -11.60 -6.42 -7.31
CA TYR A 121 -11.82 -7.22 -6.11
C TYR A 121 -10.68 -8.23 -5.97
N LEU A 122 -9.98 -8.17 -4.84
CA LEU A 122 -8.90 -9.10 -4.52
C LEU A 122 -9.47 -10.26 -3.70
N GLN A 123 -9.34 -11.47 -4.24
CA GLN A 123 -9.89 -12.71 -3.68
C GLN A 123 -8.83 -13.84 -3.78
N GLY A 124 -9.27 -15.08 -3.54
CA GLY A 124 -8.40 -16.25 -3.66
C GLY A 124 -7.45 -16.33 -2.49
N SER A 125 -6.16 -16.48 -2.74
CA SER A 125 -5.09 -16.48 -1.74
C SER A 125 -3.89 -15.68 -2.25
N GLY A 126 -2.77 -15.70 -1.53
CA GLY A 126 -1.53 -15.07 -1.97
C GLY A 126 -1.57 -13.54 -2.08
N VAL A 127 -0.53 -13.01 -2.69
CA VAL A 127 -0.30 -11.57 -2.86
C VAL A 127 -0.68 -11.14 -4.27
N LYS A 128 -1.34 -9.98 -4.39
CA LYS A 128 -1.63 -9.34 -5.68
C LYS A 128 -0.58 -8.25 -5.89
N THR A 129 0.28 -8.42 -6.88
CA THR A 129 1.48 -7.59 -7.05
C THR A 129 1.34 -6.70 -8.27
N LEU A 130 1.50 -5.38 -8.12
CA LEU A 130 1.47 -4.47 -9.25
C LEU A 130 2.77 -4.52 -10.05
N GLY A 131 2.69 -4.55 -11.37
CA GLY A 131 3.80 -4.38 -12.31
C GLY A 131 3.78 -3.05 -13.08
N ASN A 132 2.80 -2.18 -12.82
CA ASN A 132 2.68 -0.85 -13.39
C ASN A 132 1.86 0.05 -12.43
N ASN A 133 1.75 1.34 -12.72
CA ASN A 133 0.73 2.18 -12.09
C ASN A 133 -0.64 1.79 -12.62
N GLU A 134 -1.56 1.50 -11.71
CA GLU A 134 -2.89 0.99 -12.02
C GLU A 134 -3.96 1.88 -11.37
N PHE A 135 -5.16 1.87 -11.95
CA PHE A 135 -6.23 2.77 -11.56
C PHE A 135 -7.53 2.02 -11.29
N VAL A 136 -8.38 2.60 -10.43
CA VAL A 136 -9.71 2.09 -10.12
C VAL A 136 -10.72 3.25 -10.10
N ASP A 137 -11.68 3.24 -11.02
CA ASP A 137 -12.70 4.29 -11.15
C ASP A 137 -13.94 4.09 -10.28
N GLY A 138 -14.17 2.86 -9.80
CA GLY A 138 -15.29 2.48 -8.95
C GLY A 138 -14.81 2.08 -7.56
N THR A 139 -14.72 0.78 -7.30
CA THR A 139 -14.37 0.23 -5.98
C THR A 139 -13.11 -0.61 -6.03
N LEU A 140 -12.15 -0.30 -5.16
CA LEU A 140 -11.06 -1.20 -4.81
C LEU A 140 -11.46 -1.96 -3.55
N ASN A 141 -11.76 -3.25 -3.69
CA ASN A 141 -12.07 -4.12 -2.55
C ASN A 141 -10.92 -5.08 -2.30
N LEU A 142 -10.14 -4.81 -1.25
CA LEU A 142 -8.99 -5.61 -0.85
C LEU A 142 -9.40 -6.94 -0.19
N GLN A 143 -10.65 -7.05 0.27
CA GLN A 143 -11.13 -8.14 1.14
C GLN A 143 -10.08 -8.46 2.21
N ASP A 144 -9.49 -9.64 2.18
CA ASP A 144 -8.49 -10.16 3.10
C ASP A 144 -7.10 -10.34 2.44
N ARG A 145 -6.86 -9.70 1.29
CA ARG A 145 -5.62 -9.86 0.49
C ARG A 145 -4.68 -8.67 0.60
N GLU A 146 -3.40 -8.96 0.43
CA GLU A 146 -2.35 -7.97 0.24
C GLU A 146 -2.31 -7.51 -1.22
N LEU A 147 -2.37 -6.20 -1.42
CA LEU A 147 -2.00 -5.55 -2.67
C LEU A 147 -0.57 -5.00 -2.52
N ALA A 148 0.41 -5.70 -3.06
CA ALA A 148 1.79 -5.26 -3.07
C ALA A 148 2.02 -4.34 -4.28
N THR A 149 2.07 -3.03 -4.05
CA THR A 149 2.25 -2.05 -5.13
C THR A 149 3.69 -1.94 -5.59
N GLN A 150 4.64 -2.54 -4.87
CA GLN A 150 6.07 -2.32 -5.10
C GLN A 150 6.37 -0.81 -5.11
N ASN A 151 7.09 -0.31 -6.11
CA ASN A 151 7.36 1.12 -6.33
C ASN A 151 6.26 1.82 -7.17
N TYR A 152 5.19 1.12 -7.54
CA TYR A 152 4.06 1.67 -8.29
C TYR A 152 2.95 2.18 -7.36
N THR A 153 2.00 2.91 -7.94
CA THR A 153 0.84 3.46 -7.24
C THR A 153 -0.44 2.80 -7.73
N MET A 154 -1.27 2.33 -6.79
CA MET A 154 -2.69 2.06 -7.04
C MET A 154 -3.47 3.35 -6.81
N THR A 155 -4.14 3.88 -7.83
CA THR A 155 -4.93 5.13 -7.71
C THR A 155 -6.42 4.85 -7.80
N VAL A 156 -7.17 5.18 -6.75
CA VAL A 156 -8.62 5.09 -6.75
C VAL A 156 -9.22 6.45 -7.07
N ASN A 157 -9.81 6.59 -8.25
CA ASN A 157 -10.35 7.85 -8.78
C ASN A 157 -11.74 8.20 -8.24
N ASN A 158 -12.45 7.22 -7.65
CA ASN A 158 -13.74 7.44 -6.99
C ASN A 158 -13.55 8.16 -5.64
N PRO A 159 -14.06 9.41 -5.49
CA PRO A 159 -13.83 10.20 -4.30
C PRO A 159 -14.74 9.85 -3.12
N LEU A 160 -15.60 8.83 -3.24
CA LEU A 160 -16.42 8.39 -2.11
C LEU A 160 -15.56 7.76 -1.02
N ILE A 161 -15.90 8.00 0.25
CA ILE A 161 -15.18 7.39 1.39
C ILE A 161 -15.20 5.86 1.34
N THR A 162 -16.23 5.26 0.74
CA THR A 162 -16.44 3.82 0.58
C THR A 162 -15.77 3.20 -0.65
N SER A 163 -15.02 3.98 -1.45
CA SER A 163 -14.36 3.50 -2.67
C SER A 163 -13.20 2.53 -2.42
N VAL A 164 -12.64 2.54 -1.20
CA VAL A 164 -11.65 1.56 -0.75
C VAL A 164 -12.26 0.75 0.39
N GLN A 165 -12.33 -0.56 0.20
CA GLN A 165 -12.96 -1.50 1.13
C GLN A 165 -12.01 -2.62 1.50
N ARG A 166 -12.18 -3.17 2.70
CA ARG A 166 -11.41 -4.32 3.21
C ARG A 166 -12.17 -5.05 4.31
N THR A 167 -11.79 -6.30 4.53
CA THR A 167 -12.02 -7.02 5.80
C THR A 167 -10.72 -6.97 6.62
N THR A 168 -9.67 -7.66 6.16
CA THR A 168 -8.33 -7.65 6.76
C THR A 168 -7.22 -7.24 5.79
N GLY A 169 -7.51 -7.15 4.50
CA GLY A 169 -6.57 -6.84 3.42
C GLY A 169 -5.95 -5.45 3.53
N PHE A 170 -4.80 -5.27 2.92
CA PHE A 170 -4.00 -4.05 3.06
C PHE A 170 -3.15 -3.81 1.81
N VAL A 171 -2.60 -2.61 1.71
CA VAL A 171 -1.67 -2.21 0.65
C VAL A 171 -0.25 -2.11 1.21
N SER A 172 0.69 -2.82 0.60
CA SER A 172 2.12 -2.74 0.92
C SER A 172 2.89 -2.09 -0.23
N SER A 173 3.95 -1.36 0.08
CA SER A 173 4.69 -0.59 -0.93
C SER A 173 6.17 -0.45 -0.58
N THR A 174 7.02 -0.48 -1.59
CA THR A 174 8.43 -0.09 -1.52
C THR A 174 8.59 1.39 -1.92
N VAL A 175 9.82 1.91 -1.89
CA VAL A 175 10.12 3.32 -2.20
C VAL A 175 9.56 3.72 -3.55
N GLY A 176 8.79 4.82 -3.56
CA GLY A 176 8.07 5.34 -4.73
C GLY A 176 6.59 4.97 -4.78
N GLY A 177 6.22 3.80 -4.26
CA GLY A 177 4.87 3.28 -4.36
C GLY A 177 3.89 3.83 -3.32
N GLY A 178 2.64 3.37 -3.38
CA GLY A 178 1.61 3.71 -2.40
C GLY A 178 0.19 3.47 -2.87
N LEU A 179 -0.76 3.77 -1.99
CA LEU A 179 -2.17 3.89 -2.32
C LEU A 179 -2.52 5.36 -2.47
N ALA A 180 -3.03 5.75 -3.63
CA ALA A 180 -3.58 7.07 -3.88
C ALA A 180 -5.10 7.04 -3.92
N ARG A 181 -5.75 8.02 -3.31
CA ARG A 181 -7.22 8.16 -3.30
C ARG A 181 -7.61 9.56 -3.72
N ALA A 182 -8.55 9.65 -4.66
CA ALA A 182 -9.30 10.86 -4.91
C ALA A 182 -10.19 11.19 -3.69
N THR A 183 -10.38 12.47 -3.46
CA THR A 183 -11.17 13.04 -2.37
C THR A 183 -11.90 14.28 -2.89
N ASN A 184 -13.08 14.58 -2.35
CA ASN A 184 -13.86 15.78 -2.68
C ASN A 184 -14.69 16.25 -1.47
N SER A 185 -14.27 15.90 -0.26
CA SER A 185 -14.94 16.25 0.98
C SER A 185 -13.94 16.32 2.13
N ALA A 186 -14.30 17.03 3.19
CA ALA A 186 -13.50 17.08 4.43
C ALA A 186 -13.75 15.87 5.36
N SER A 187 -14.27 14.76 4.82
CA SER A 187 -14.48 13.52 5.56
C SER A 187 -13.17 12.77 5.78
N THR A 188 -13.15 11.80 6.70
CA THR A 188 -12.00 10.93 6.91
C THR A 188 -11.93 9.82 5.86
N TYR A 189 -10.78 9.73 5.18
CA TYR A 189 -10.46 8.67 4.23
C TYR A 189 -9.43 7.72 4.83
N LEU A 190 -9.83 6.46 5.01
CA LEU A 190 -8.94 5.38 5.44
C LEU A 190 -7.95 5.00 4.33
N PHE A 191 -6.66 4.94 4.66
CA PHE A 191 -5.61 4.34 3.85
C PHE A 191 -5.17 3.05 4.53
N PRO A 192 -5.64 1.87 4.05
CA PRO A 192 -5.34 0.58 4.66
C PRO A 192 -3.94 0.10 4.27
N VAL A 193 -2.90 0.81 4.68
CA VAL A 193 -1.50 0.48 4.40
C VAL A 193 -0.88 -0.39 5.50
N GLY A 194 0.14 -1.17 5.12
CA GLY A 194 0.89 -2.02 6.05
C GLY A 194 1.77 -3.02 5.32
N VAL A 195 2.24 -4.02 6.06
CA VAL A 195 2.91 -5.22 5.53
C VAL A 195 2.34 -6.46 6.20
N SER A 196 2.65 -7.65 5.68
CA SER A 196 2.25 -8.91 6.31
C SER A 196 2.69 -8.95 7.78
N GLY A 197 1.73 -9.20 8.68
CA GLY A 197 1.94 -9.19 10.12
C GLY A 197 1.97 -7.81 10.79
N LYS A 198 1.94 -6.70 10.03
CA LYS A 198 1.97 -5.33 10.57
C LYS A 198 1.06 -4.39 9.77
N TYR A 199 -0.22 -4.37 10.14
CA TYR A 199 -1.21 -3.42 9.62
C TYR A 199 -1.12 -2.10 10.40
N ARG A 200 -0.72 -1.01 9.73
CA ARG A 200 -0.54 0.34 10.32
C ARG A 200 -1.19 1.36 9.41
N PRO A 201 -2.54 1.41 9.38
CA PRO A 201 -3.25 2.30 8.49
C PRO A 201 -2.96 3.76 8.83
N ALA A 202 -3.42 4.63 7.93
CA ALA A 202 -3.50 6.05 8.18
C ALA A 202 -4.88 6.55 7.82
N ASP A 203 -5.32 7.61 8.48
CA ASP A 203 -6.47 8.40 8.07
C ASP A 203 -5.99 9.74 7.53
N VAL A 204 -6.62 10.20 6.46
CA VAL A 204 -6.45 11.56 5.93
C VAL A 204 -7.83 12.19 5.81
N ALA A 205 -8.05 13.30 6.50
CA ALA A 205 -9.24 14.13 6.37
C ALA A 205 -8.84 15.48 5.76
N PRO A 206 -9.07 15.71 4.46
CA PRO A 206 -8.73 16.96 3.80
C PRO A 206 -9.34 18.17 4.51
N SER A 207 -8.61 19.29 4.56
CA SER A 207 -9.13 20.52 5.18
C SER A 207 -10.14 21.27 4.30
N SER A 208 -10.38 20.82 3.07
CA SER A 208 -11.35 21.41 2.13
C SER A 208 -12.13 20.33 1.38
N THR A 209 -13.21 20.74 0.70
CA THR A 209 -14.02 19.87 -0.17
C THR A 209 -13.52 19.89 -1.63
N THR A 210 -12.43 20.59 -1.93
CA THR A 210 -11.90 20.69 -3.28
C THR A 210 -11.34 19.35 -3.74
N ALA A 211 -11.67 18.94 -4.97
CA ALA A 211 -11.17 17.70 -5.55
C ALA A 211 -9.64 17.62 -5.46
N SER A 212 -9.15 16.56 -4.83
CA SER A 212 -7.73 16.35 -4.55
C SER A 212 -7.40 14.85 -4.57
N ILE A 213 -6.14 14.49 -4.83
CA ILE A 213 -5.64 13.12 -4.70
C ILE A 213 -4.55 13.10 -3.64
N TYR A 214 -4.72 12.25 -2.63
CA TYR A 214 -3.71 12.02 -1.60
C TYR A 214 -3.15 10.61 -1.74
N LYS A 215 -1.82 10.48 -1.66
CA LYS A 215 -1.06 9.23 -1.66
C LYS A 215 -0.50 8.98 -0.27
N VAL A 216 -0.65 7.74 0.21
CA VAL A 216 -0.06 7.28 1.46
C VAL A 216 0.73 6.00 1.22
N ARG A 217 1.90 5.93 1.84
CA ARG A 217 2.69 4.71 2.01
C ARG A 217 3.00 4.53 3.49
N MET A 218 2.99 3.28 3.96
CA MET A 218 3.64 2.89 5.20
C MET A 218 4.96 2.20 4.85
N ALA A 219 6.06 2.72 5.36
CA ALA A 219 7.39 2.13 5.22
C ALA A 219 7.69 1.29 6.46
N ASN A 220 7.90 -0.01 6.26
CA ASN A 220 8.24 -0.95 7.32
C ASN A 220 9.76 -1.00 7.52
N GLY A 221 10.26 -0.23 8.48
CA GLY A 221 11.67 -0.15 8.81
C GLY A 221 12.06 1.22 9.37
N ASP A 222 13.36 1.37 9.64
CA ASP A 222 13.94 2.61 10.17
C ASP A 222 13.94 3.70 9.10
N ALA A 223 13.39 4.87 9.42
CA ALA A 223 13.36 6.01 8.52
C ALA A 223 14.75 6.48 8.05
N THR A 224 15.80 6.21 8.83
CA THR A 224 17.20 6.49 8.48
C THR A 224 17.62 5.72 7.21
N SER A 225 17.06 4.52 6.99
CA SER A 225 17.35 3.72 5.78
C SER A 225 16.79 4.33 4.50
N GLU A 226 15.79 5.21 4.62
CA GLU A 226 15.22 5.97 3.49
C GLU A 226 15.67 7.45 3.50
N GLY A 227 16.75 7.78 4.22
CA GLY A 227 17.38 9.11 4.21
C GLY A 227 16.87 10.09 5.29
N TYR A 228 15.97 9.66 6.17
CA TYR A 228 15.38 10.49 7.23
C TYR A 228 16.03 10.17 8.58
N ASN A 229 17.29 10.58 8.75
CA ASN A 229 18.11 10.22 9.91
C ASN A 229 17.41 10.56 11.25
N ARG A 230 17.02 9.53 12.01
CA ARG A 230 16.31 9.69 13.29
C ARG A 230 17.15 10.32 14.41
N ASN A 231 18.46 10.39 14.25
CA ASN A 231 19.33 11.12 15.18
C ASN A 231 19.26 12.63 14.99
N ASN A 232 18.88 13.09 13.79
CA ASN A 232 18.60 14.50 13.52
C ASN A 232 17.18 14.80 13.98
N LYS A 233 17.00 15.13 15.26
CA LYS A 233 15.70 15.42 15.87
C LYS A 233 15.77 16.66 16.77
N ALA A 234 14.65 17.35 16.89
CA ALA A 234 14.50 18.48 17.80
C ALA A 234 14.76 18.07 19.26
N ALA A 235 15.20 19.02 20.08
CA ALA A 235 15.61 18.76 21.47
C ALA A 235 14.46 18.25 22.36
N ASP A 236 13.21 18.53 21.99
CA ASP A 236 12.01 18.04 22.66
C ASP A 236 11.62 16.61 22.24
N ILE A 237 12.40 15.94 21.38
CA ILE A 237 12.20 14.55 20.95
C ILE A 237 13.33 13.67 21.47
N CYS A 238 12.98 12.65 22.27
CA CYS A 238 13.89 11.61 22.70
C CYS A 238 14.07 10.51 21.66
N GLU A 239 12.99 10.14 20.98
CA GLU A 239 12.98 9.01 20.05
C GLU A 239 11.97 9.24 18.92
N VAL A 240 12.34 8.85 17.71
CA VAL A 240 11.45 8.74 16.55
C VAL A 240 11.24 7.25 16.29
N ASN A 241 10.05 6.79 15.89
CA ASN A 241 9.76 5.36 15.76
C ASN A 241 10.77 4.60 14.85
N PRO A 242 11.44 3.55 15.35
CA PRO A 242 12.41 2.73 14.57
C PRO A 242 11.77 1.71 13.64
N SER A 243 10.54 1.31 13.92
CA SER A 243 9.89 0.12 13.37
C SER A 243 9.15 0.42 12.08
N PHE A 244 8.61 1.63 11.94
CA PHE A 244 7.94 2.11 10.75
C PHE A 244 7.71 3.62 10.79
N PHE A 245 7.40 4.16 9.62
CA PHE A 245 6.92 5.52 9.44
C PHE A 245 5.99 5.58 8.22
N HIS A 246 5.29 6.69 8.04
CA HIS A 246 4.42 6.93 6.91
C HIS A 246 5.01 8.00 6.00
N ILE A 247 4.70 7.92 4.72
CA ILE A 247 4.95 9.00 3.76
C ILE A 247 3.60 9.38 3.19
N MET A 248 3.25 10.66 3.30
CA MET A 248 1.99 11.20 2.83
C MET A 248 2.23 12.39 1.88
N GLN A 249 1.42 12.49 0.84
CA GLN A 249 1.53 13.57 -0.15
C GLN A 249 0.18 13.79 -0.86
N GLN A 250 -0.20 15.05 -1.08
CA GLN A 250 -1.17 15.41 -2.11
C GLN A 250 -0.47 15.39 -3.47
N THR A 251 -0.91 14.50 -4.36
CA THR A 251 -0.34 14.34 -5.71
C THR A 251 -1.13 15.11 -6.77
N SER A 252 -2.34 15.57 -6.46
CA SER A 252 -3.16 16.44 -7.31
C SER A 252 -4.13 17.27 -6.45
N GLY A 253 -4.43 18.50 -6.89
CA GLY A 253 -5.29 19.44 -6.16
C GLY A 253 -4.54 20.70 -5.72
N THR A 254 -5.26 21.64 -5.10
CA THR A 254 -4.72 22.94 -4.67
C THR A 254 -4.77 23.15 -3.16
N SER A 255 -5.61 22.42 -2.44
CA SER A 255 -5.72 22.47 -0.98
C SER A 255 -5.00 21.29 -0.35
N ASN A 256 -3.73 21.44 0.01
CA ASN A 256 -2.87 20.33 0.45
C ASN A 256 -2.88 20.05 1.97
N ASN A 257 -3.60 20.85 2.76
CA ASN A 257 -3.69 20.61 4.20
C ASN A 257 -4.71 19.51 4.53
N ALA A 258 -4.40 18.69 5.53
CA ALA A 258 -5.30 17.66 6.05
C ALA A 258 -5.07 17.42 7.54
N ASN A 259 -6.11 16.93 8.23
CA ASN A 259 -5.95 16.29 9.53
C ASN A 259 -5.62 14.82 9.30
N ILE A 260 -4.67 14.28 10.07
CA ILE A 260 -4.19 12.91 9.89
C ILE A 260 -4.28 12.10 11.18
N LYS A 261 -4.39 10.79 11.00
CA LYS A 261 -4.05 9.80 12.03
C LYS A 261 -3.08 8.78 11.49
N VAL A 262 -2.12 8.37 12.31
CA VAL A 262 -1.25 7.22 12.05
C VAL A 262 -1.46 6.19 13.15
N TYR A 263 -1.82 4.97 12.77
CA TYR A 263 -2.21 3.93 13.72
C TYR A 263 -1.04 3.03 14.09
N TYR A 264 -1.03 2.55 15.33
CA TYR A 264 0.00 1.68 15.87
C TYR A 264 -0.57 0.71 16.92
N ASP A 265 0.15 -0.38 17.14
CA ASP A 265 -0.13 -1.35 18.19
C ASP A 265 0.72 -0.99 19.40
N ASN A 266 0.10 -0.57 20.50
CA ASN A 266 0.84 -0.11 21.68
C ASN A 266 1.62 -1.24 22.37
N THR A 267 1.19 -2.50 22.21
CA THR A 267 1.88 -3.65 22.80
C THR A 267 3.09 -4.06 21.95
N VAL A 268 2.95 -4.04 20.63
CA VAL A 268 4.01 -4.49 19.70
C VAL A 268 4.98 -3.37 19.33
N ASP A 269 4.50 -2.14 19.13
CA ASP A 269 5.32 -1.00 18.68
C ASP A 269 5.80 -0.11 19.83
N GLY A 270 5.34 -0.39 21.06
CA GLY A 270 5.62 0.42 22.24
C GLY A 270 4.71 1.65 22.39
N SER A 271 4.93 2.38 23.48
CA SER A 271 4.21 3.61 23.79
C SER A 271 4.88 4.83 23.14
N TRP A 272 4.05 5.71 22.58
CA TRP A 272 4.44 6.93 21.87
C TRP A 272 3.63 8.11 22.39
N ASP A 273 4.17 9.33 22.30
CA ASP A 273 3.56 10.53 22.88
C ASP A 273 2.95 11.47 21.83
N LYS A 274 3.61 11.58 20.67
CA LYS A 274 3.28 12.58 19.64
C LYS A 274 3.45 12.04 18.23
N VAL A 275 3.05 12.86 17.26
CA VAL A 275 3.32 12.67 15.84
C VAL A 275 4.29 13.76 15.40
N GLY A 276 5.35 13.36 14.71
CA GLY A 276 6.33 14.27 14.13
C GLY A 276 6.53 14.05 12.65
N ASN A 277 7.25 14.98 12.03
CA ASN A 277 7.62 14.92 10.63
C ASN A 277 9.08 15.28 10.39
N TRP A 278 9.61 14.79 9.28
CA TRP A 278 10.87 15.24 8.73
C TRP A 278 10.64 16.54 7.94
N ASN A 279 11.36 17.61 8.29
CA ASN A 279 11.24 18.91 7.63
C ASN A 279 12.27 19.14 6.49
N GLY A 280 13.06 18.13 6.16
CA GLY A 280 14.18 18.22 5.20
C GLY A 280 15.55 18.04 5.86
N SER A 281 15.69 18.36 7.15
CA SER A 281 16.96 18.24 7.88
C SER A 281 16.83 17.65 9.29
N LEU A 282 15.66 17.78 9.90
CA LEU A 282 15.41 17.44 11.30
C LEU A 282 13.98 16.89 11.48
N TRP A 283 13.82 15.92 12.37
CA TRP A 283 12.52 15.50 12.90
C TRP A 283 11.99 16.53 13.91
N ASN A 284 10.73 16.94 13.75
CA ASN A 284 10.04 17.88 14.63
C ASN A 284 8.66 17.32 15.00
N ASN A 285 8.18 17.65 16.20
CA ASN A 285 6.80 17.32 16.60
C ASN A 285 5.83 18.27 15.89
N TYR A 286 4.68 17.75 15.45
CA TYR A 286 3.57 18.63 15.06
C TYR A 286 3.00 19.31 16.32
N THR A 287 2.81 20.62 16.25
CA THR A 287 2.17 21.40 17.32
C THR A 287 0.78 20.86 17.63
N GLY A 288 0.51 20.58 18.91
CA GLY A 288 -0.78 20.04 19.35
C GLY A 288 -1.03 18.58 18.97
N SER A 289 -0.04 17.87 18.40
CA SER A 289 -0.15 16.42 18.21
C SER A 289 -0.13 15.68 19.54
N SER A 290 -0.78 14.52 19.53
CA SER A 290 -0.87 13.61 20.68
C SER A 290 -1.13 12.19 20.19
N THR A 291 -0.95 11.22 21.10
CA THR A 291 -1.43 9.85 20.93
C THR A 291 -2.66 9.60 21.79
N SER A 292 -3.45 8.61 21.41
CA SER A 292 -4.64 8.18 22.14
C SER A 292 -4.88 6.68 21.96
N SER A 293 -5.46 6.06 22.98
CA SER A 293 -5.94 4.69 22.87
C SER A 293 -7.09 4.59 21.88
N GLY A 294 -7.07 3.55 21.06
CA GLY A 294 -8.18 3.20 20.17
C GLY A 294 -8.36 1.69 20.14
N SER A 295 -9.46 1.25 19.53
CA SER A 295 -9.75 -0.16 19.28
C SER A 295 -9.89 -0.37 17.77
N PRO A 296 -9.18 -1.34 17.17
CA PRO A 296 -8.22 -2.27 17.78
C PRO A 296 -6.80 -1.68 17.97
N LEU A 297 -6.51 -0.49 17.41
CA LEU A 297 -5.18 0.13 17.41
C LEU A 297 -5.22 1.49 18.10
N TYR A 298 -4.10 1.84 18.73
CA TYR A 298 -3.83 3.21 19.17
C TYR A 298 -3.53 4.08 17.95
N TYR A 299 -3.61 5.40 18.10
CA TYR A 299 -3.29 6.32 17.03
C TYR A 299 -2.62 7.59 17.54
N GLY A 300 -1.70 8.11 16.74
CA GLY A 300 -1.24 9.49 16.83
C GLY A 300 -2.07 10.38 15.91
N THR A 301 -2.36 11.61 16.34
CA THR A 301 -3.10 12.59 15.52
C THR A 301 -2.31 13.90 15.37
N ALA A 302 -2.43 14.51 14.21
CA ALA A 302 -1.93 15.85 13.92
C ALA A 302 -2.94 16.58 13.01
N ASN A 303 -3.17 17.85 13.29
CA ASN A 303 -4.14 18.67 12.56
C ASN A 303 -3.43 19.65 11.62
N ASN A 304 -4.10 20.02 10.54
CA ASN A 304 -3.62 21.02 9.59
C ASN A 304 -2.22 20.71 9.03
N VAL A 305 -1.94 19.44 8.77
CA VAL A 305 -0.68 18.98 8.19
C VAL A 305 -0.64 19.35 6.72
N SER A 306 0.37 20.10 6.30
CA SER A 306 0.63 20.36 4.88
C SER A 306 1.22 19.12 4.21
N LEU A 307 0.54 18.62 3.19
CA LEU A 307 0.96 17.47 2.39
C LEU A 307 1.36 17.88 0.97
N SER A 308 1.82 19.13 0.79
CA SER A 308 2.18 19.68 -0.54
C SER A 308 3.36 18.96 -1.20
N SER A 309 4.16 18.26 -0.41
CA SER A 309 5.30 17.46 -0.85
C SER A 309 5.30 16.11 -0.14
N SER A 310 6.15 15.20 -0.61
CA SER A 310 6.37 13.90 0.04
C SER A 310 6.85 14.10 1.49
N THR A 311 5.94 13.92 2.44
CA THR A 311 6.15 14.24 3.86
C THR A 311 6.31 12.96 4.67
N PRO A 312 7.51 12.68 5.21
CA PRO A 312 7.74 11.58 6.14
C PRO A 312 7.18 11.93 7.52
N ILE A 313 6.39 11.04 8.09
CA ILE A 313 5.62 11.21 9.31
C ILE A 313 5.85 9.99 10.20
N ALA A 314 6.21 10.20 11.46
CA ALA A 314 6.49 9.14 12.40
C ALA A 314 5.93 9.45 13.78
N LEU A 315 5.71 8.41 14.57
CA LEU A 315 5.44 8.56 16.00
C LEU A 315 6.73 8.97 16.73
N THR A 316 6.59 9.80 17.75
CA THR A 316 7.71 10.34 18.52
C THR A 316 7.48 10.18 20.02
N LYS A 317 8.57 10.02 20.76
CA LYS A 317 8.61 10.06 22.23
C LYS A 317 9.22 11.38 22.65
N ASN A 318 8.56 12.09 23.55
CA ASN A 318 9.03 13.39 23.99
C ASN A 318 10.22 13.26 24.93
N ALA A 319 11.08 14.26 24.89
CA ALA A 319 12.08 14.44 25.92
C ALA A 319 11.44 14.87 27.24
N PRO A 320 11.96 14.41 28.40
CA PRO A 320 11.53 14.91 29.69
C PRO A 320 11.70 16.44 29.77
N ILE A 321 10.69 17.12 30.32
CA ILE A 321 10.77 18.57 30.55
C ILE A 321 11.55 18.80 31.86
N ILE A 322 12.81 19.21 31.75
CA ILE A 322 13.67 19.50 32.90
C ILE A 322 13.43 20.92 33.38
N THR A 323 13.13 21.08 34.67
CA THR A 323 13.08 22.40 35.32
C THR A 323 14.13 22.45 36.42
N ALA A 324 14.97 23.49 36.40
CA ALA A 324 16.01 23.73 37.40
C ALA A 324 15.73 25.05 38.11
N SER A 325 15.82 25.07 39.43
CA SER A 325 15.63 26.26 40.25
C SER A 325 16.68 26.32 41.37
N ALA A 326 17.10 27.54 41.72
CA ALA A 326 18.00 27.82 42.83
C ALA A 326 17.27 28.60 43.92
N SER A 327 17.44 28.22 45.19
CA SER A 327 16.89 28.96 46.33
C SER A 327 17.92 29.08 47.45
N PRO A 328 18.45 30.30 47.73
CA PRO A 328 18.21 31.56 47.02
C PRO A 328 18.84 31.59 45.61
N SER A 329 18.25 32.35 44.67
CA SER A 329 18.75 32.44 43.28
C SER A 329 20.01 33.29 43.11
N SER A 330 20.41 34.02 44.15
CA SER A 330 21.62 34.81 44.24
C SER A 330 22.24 34.59 45.62
N ILE A 331 23.57 34.45 45.66
CA ILE A 331 24.35 34.23 46.88
C ILE A 331 25.53 35.20 46.94
N CYS A 332 25.92 35.62 48.13
CA CYS A 332 27.17 36.34 48.38
C CYS A 332 28.36 35.37 48.51
N VAL A 333 29.59 35.91 48.54
CA VAL A 333 30.80 35.10 48.80
C VAL A 333 30.67 34.40 50.16
N GLY A 334 30.78 33.07 50.15
CA GLY A 334 30.67 32.23 51.35
C GLY A 334 29.26 31.71 51.66
N GLU A 335 28.24 32.15 50.92
CA GLU A 335 26.88 31.61 51.05
C GLU A 335 26.67 30.35 50.19
N SER A 336 25.56 29.65 50.44
CA SER A 336 25.17 28.44 49.69
C SER A 336 23.75 28.58 49.16
N THR A 337 23.45 27.83 48.09
CA THR A 337 22.12 27.74 47.49
C THR A 337 21.75 26.27 47.27
N ILE A 338 20.45 25.98 47.32
CA ILE A 338 19.93 24.65 46.96
C ILE A 338 19.50 24.69 45.51
N LEU A 339 20.16 23.89 44.67
CA LEU A 339 19.70 23.61 43.32
C LEU A 339 18.71 22.44 43.36
N THR A 340 17.49 22.70 42.94
CA THR A 340 16.46 21.67 42.75
C THR A 340 16.23 21.49 41.27
N VAL A 341 16.35 20.26 40.78
CA VAL A 341 15.99 19.90 39.40
C VAL A 341 14.87 18.87 39.45
N THR A 342 13.84 19.07 38.63
CA THR A 342 12.71 18.14 38.49
C THR A 342 12.44 17.81 37.02
N GLY A 343 11.74 16.70 36.75
CA GLY A 343 11.31 16.30 35.40
C GLY A 343 12.03 15.10 34.75
N ALA A 344 12.99 14.44 35.40
CA ALA A 344 13.66 13.22 34.93
C ALA A 344 13.80 12.19 36.06
N ASP A 345 13.96 10.93 35.70
CA ASP A 345 14.09 9.82 36.66
C ASP A 345 15.47 9.78 37.32
N ASN A 346 16.50 10.25 36.63
CA ASN A 346 17.89 10.22 37.10
C ASN A 346 18.59 11.53 36.78
N TYR A 347 19.41 11.99 37.73
CA TYR A 347 20.20 13.21 37.62
C TYR A 347 21.65 12.93 37.97
N THR A 348 22.57 13.42 37.15
CA THR A 348 24.00 13.47 37.45
C THR A 348 24.40 14.92 37.67
N TRP A 349 24.82 15.25 38.89
CA TRP A 349 25.28 16.59 39.25
C TRP A 349 26.79 16.70 39.06
N SER A 350 27.23 17.80 38.44
CA SER A 350 28.63 18.18 38.31
C SER A 350 28.82 19.54 38.97
N ASN A 351 29.91 19.72 39.71
CA ASN A 351 30.31 21.02 40.25
C ASN A 351 31.11 21.86 39.24
N GLY A 352 31.21 21.42 37.98
CA GLY A 352 31.91 22.14 36.92
C GLY A 352 33.42 22.29 37.14
N MET A 353 34.02 21.54 38.07
CA MET A 353 35.47 21.50 38.21
C MET A 353 36.04 20.62 37.09
N ASN A 354 36.48 21.27 36.01
CA ASN A 354 37.38 20.65 35.03
C ASN A 354 38.76 20.41 35.64
#